data_AF-A0A1Y2RGH7-F1
#
_entry.id   AF-A0A1Y2RGH7-F1
#
_cell.length_a   1.000
_cell.length_b   1.000
_cell.length_c   1.000
_cell.angle_alpha   90.00
_cell.angle_beta   90.00
_cell.angle_gamma   90.00
#
_symmetry.space_group_name_H-M   'P 1'
#
loop_
_entity.id
_entity.type
_entity.pdbx_description
1 polymer ?
#
loop_
_entity_poly.entity_id
_entity_poly.type
_entity_poly.pdbx_seq_one_letter_code
_entity_poly.pdbx_strand_id
1 'polypeptide(L)'
;MDTKRNNTTDEVLNSLDGIQRATVPDFFYTRLKARMDKDYEPVSAKSWIFRPVYAVAALLLVLIINAAVIFKNSETKATSNPEIESLQSIAAEYNLNETITEEVYK
;
A
#
# COMPACT_ATOMS: atom_id res chain seq x y z
N MET A 1 -43.78 -66.34 26.32
CA MET A 1 -43.60 -65.77 24.95
C MET A 1 -42.31 -64.94 24.95
N ASP A 2 -41.20 -65.52 25.39
CA ASP A 2 -40.00 -64.76 25.82
C ASP A 2 -38.72 -65.19 25.09
N THR A 3 -38.75 -66.35 24.42
CA THR A 3 -37.64 -66.95 23.66
C THR A 3 -37.36 -66.30 22.29
N LYS A 4 -38.12 -65.26 21.92
CA LYS A 4 -37.99 -64.56 20.62
C LYS A 4 -37.36 -63.16 20.75
N ARG A 5 -36.99 -62.74 21.97
CA ARG A 5 -36.32 -61.44 22.23
C ARG A 5 -34.84 -61.62 22.61
N ASN A 6 -34.52 -62.73 23.27
CA ASN A 6 -33.14 -63.12 23.56
C ASN A 6 -32.39 -63.45 22.25
N ASN A 7 -33.00 -64.22 21.36
CA ASN A 7 -32.37 -64.61 20.09
C ASN A 7 -31.96 -63.41 19.21
N THR A 8 -32.74 -62.33 19.15
CA THR A 8 -32.40 -61.14 18.36
C THR A 8 -31.29 -60.31 18.99
N THR A 9 -31.21 -60.31 20.33
CA THR A 9 -30.14 -59.60 21.04
C THR A 9 -28.82 -60.33 20.86
N ASP A 10 -28.85 -61.66 21.00
CA ASP A 10 -27.68 -62.52 20.80
C ASP A 10 -27.19 -62.47 19.35
N GLU A 11 -28.09 -62.39 18.37
CA GLU A 11 -27.75 -62.24 16.94
C GLU A 11 -27.07 -60.89 16.64
N VAL A 12 -27.55 -59.80 17.24
CA VAL A 12 -26.92 -58.47 17.10
C VAL A 12 -25.53 -58.45 17.74
N LEU A 13 -25.37 -59.04 18.92
CA LEU A 13 -24.06 -59.12 19.59
C LEU A 13 -23.08 -59.99 18.80
N ASN A 14 -23.54 -61.11 18.25
CA ASN A 14 -22.72 -62.01 17.43
C ASN A 14 -22.31 -61.37 16.09
N SER A 15 -23.14 -60.48 15.54
CA SER A 15 -22.76 -59.71 14.33
C SER A 15 -21.64 -58.69 14.57
N LEU A 16 -21.40 -58.33 15.84
CA LEU A 16 -20.40 -57.35 16.26
C LEU A 16 -19.05 -58.00 16.66
N ASP A 17 -19.03 -59.30 16.92
CA ASP A 17 -17.88 -60.02 17.45
C ASP A 17 -16.74 -60.18 16.42
N GLY A 18 -17.05 -60.08 15.13
CA GLY A 18 -16.08 -60.11 14.03
C GLY A 18 -15.45 -58.76 13.67
N ILE A 19 -15.80 -57.68 14.37
CA ILE A 19 -15.35 -56.34 13.99
C ILE A 19 -13.92 -56.11 14.49
N GLN A 20 -12.96 -56.27 13.60
CA GLN A 20 -11.58 -55.90 13.87
C GLN A 20 -11.44 -54.37 13.95
N ARG A 21 -10.64 -53.90 14.91
CA ARG A 21 -10.28 -52.49 15.01
C ARG A 21 -9.68 -52.04 13.68
N ALA A 22 -10.33 -51.09 13.01
CA ALA A 22 -9.84 -50.53 11.76
C ALA A 22 -8.46 -49.89 12.00
N THR A 23 -7.43 -50.45 11.37
CA THR A 23 -6.08 -49.88 11.43
C THR A 23 -6.02 -48.70 10.47
N VAL A 24 -5.63 -47.55 10.99
CA VAL A 24 -5.42 -46.36 10.15
C VAL A 24 -4.32 -46.68 9.13
N PRO A 25 -4.48 -46.33 7.84
CA PRO A 25 -3.43 -46.55 6.86
C PRO A 25 -2.17 -45.73 7.19
N ASP A 26 -1.01 -46.26 6.79
CA ASP A 26 0.27 -45.58 6.96
C ASP A 26 0.23 -44.16 6.37
N PHE A 27 0.89 -43.22 7.05
CA PHE A 27 0.95 -41.79 6.68
C PHE A 27 -0.39 -41.02 6.69
N PHE A 28 -1.49 -41.59 7.20
CA PHE A 28 -2.76 -40.87 7.35
C PHE A 28 -2.60 -39.59 8.17
N TYR A 29 -1.87 -39.67 9.30
CA TYR A 29 -1.61 -38.52 10.15
C TYR A 29 -0.87 -37.41 9.41
N THR A 30 0.16 -37.75 8.64
CA THR A 30 0.94 -36.79 7.84
C THR A 30 0.06 -36.11 6.78
N ARG A 31 -0.78 -36.88 6.07
CA ARG A 31 -1.68 -36.32 5.05
C ARG A 31 -2.77 -35.44 5.67
N LEU A 32 -3.30 -35.84 6.83
CA LEU A 32 -4.29 -35.06 7.56
C LEU A 32 -3.70 -33.75 8.08
N LYS A 33 -2.51 -33.82 8.70
CA LYS A 33 -1.74 -32.66 9.15
C LYS A 33 -1.47 -31.70 8.00
N ALA A 34 -0.96 -32.20 6.86
CA ALA A 34 -0.68 -31.37 5.69
C ALA A 34 -1.94 -30.68 5.14
N ARG A 35 -3.12 -31.33 5.20
CA ARG A 35 -4.38 -30.69 4.81
C ARG A 35 -4.81 -29.60 5.79
N MET A 36 -4.72 -29.86 7.08
CA MET A 36 -5.01 -28.85 8.10
C MET A 36 -4.08 -27.65 7.93
N ASP A 37 -2.77 -27.87 7.85
CA ASP A 37 -1.77 -26.81 7.74
C ASP A 37 -1.95 -26.00 6.44
N LYS A 38 -2.37 -26.62 5.33
CA LYS A 38 -2.69 -25.94 4.06
C LYS A 38 -3.84 -24.93 4.21
N ASP A 39 -4.82 -25.23 5.07
CA ASP A 39 -5.96 -24.34 5.32
C ASP A 39 -5.60 -23.23 6.33
N TYR A 40 -4.52 -23.40 7.10
CA TYR A 40 -3.97 -22.41 8.04
C TYR A 40 -2.84 -21.55 7.47
N GLU A 41 -2.19 -21.96 6.37
CA GLU A 41 -1.25 -21.09 5.68
C GLU A 41 -2.02 -19.89 5.12
N PRO A 42 -1.74 -18.66 5.58
CA PRO A 42 -2.30 -17.49 4.93
C PRO A 42 -1.78 -17.53 3.50
N VAL A 43 -2.68 -17.75 2.53
CA VAL A 43 -2.43 -17.55 1.10
C VAL A 43 -1.50 -16.36 0.97
N SER A 44 -0.22 -16.63 0.70
CA SER A 44 0.85 -15.64 0.64
C SER A 44 0.74 -14.83 -0.66
N ALA A 45 -0.49 -14.54 -1.07
CA ALA A 45 -0.90 -13.91 -2.32
C ALA A 45 -1.15 -12.41 -2.14
N LYS A 46 -0.48 -11.76 -1.17
CA LYS A 46 -0.58 -10.30 -0.99
C LYS A 46 0.75 -9.56 -0.91
N SER A 47 1.87 -10.20 -1.26
CA SER A 47 3.18 -9.53 -1.27
C SER A 47 3.76 -9.30 -2.66
N TRP A 48 3.02 -9.55 -3.75
CA TRP A 48 3.58 -9.47 -5.11
C TRP A 48 3.54 -8.07 -5.74
N ILE A 49 2.71 -7.13 -5.24
CA ILE A 49 2.52 -5.84 -5.93
C ILE A 49 3.22 -4.64 -5.28
N PHE A 50 3.70 -4.76 -4.04
CA PHE A 50 4.39 -3.69 -3.34
C PHE A 50 5.91 -3.83 -3.44
N ARG A 51 6.47 -3.86 -4.66
CA ARG A 51 7.90 -3.61 -4.79
C ARG A 51 8.13 -2.12 -4.54
N PRO A 52 8.75 -1.71 -3.40
CA PRO A 52 8.90 -0.31 -3.02
C PRO A 52 9.64 0.51 -4.09
N VAL A 53 10.44 -0.17 -4.91
CA VAL A 53 11.13 0.40 -6.07
C VAL A 53 10.18 1.10 -7.05
N TYR A 54 9.00 0.55 -7.36
CA TYR A 54 8.07 1.19 -8.28
C TYR A 54 7.42 2.43 -7.68
N ALA A 55 7.11 2.40 -6.38
CA ALA A 55 6.57 3.56 -5.67
C ALA A 55 7.58 4.71 -5.62
N VAL A 56 8.85 4.39 -5.30
CA VAL A 56 9.95 5.36 -5.29
C VAL A 56 10.21 5.91 -6.70
N ALA A 57 10.20 5.07 -7.74
CA ALA A 57 10.37 5.50 -9.12
C ALA A 57 9.24 6.43 -9.59
N ALA A 58 7.99 6.10 -9.28
CA ALA A 58 6.84 6.95 -9.58
C ALA A 58 6.92 8.30 -8.85
N LEU A 59 7.32 8.31 -7.58
CA LEU A 59 7.51 9.53 -6.80
C LEU A 59 8.63 10.39 -7.39
N LEU A 60 9.77 9.80 -7.74
CA LEU A 60 10.88 10.49 -8.40
C LEU A 60 10.46 11.11 -9.73
N LEU A 61 9.68 10.37 -10.53
CA LEU A 61 9.17 10.86 -11.82
C LEU A 61 8.26 12.08 -11.63
N VAL A 62 7.33 12.03 -10.67
CA VAL A 62 6.48 13.18 -10.34
C VAL A 62 7.32 14.36 -9.86
N LEU A 63 8.36 14.12 -9.05
CA LEU A 63 9.24 15.17 -8.54
C LEU A 63 10.03 15.84 -9.68
N ILE A 64 10.59 15.07 -10.61
CA ILE A 64 11.32 15.58 -11.78
C ILE A 64 10.41 16.44 -12.66
N ILE A 65 9.18 16.00 -12.92
CA ILE A 65 8.22 16.77 -13.72
C ILE A 65 7.94 18.12 -13.06
N ASN A 66 7.65 18.12 -11.76
CA ASN A 66 7.39 19.37 -11.03
C ASN A 66 8.61 20.29 -11.01
N ALA A 67 9.81 19.74 -10.78
CA ALA A 67 11.05 20.50 -10.82
C ALA A 67 11.29 21.11 -12.21
N ALA A 68 11.09 20.34 -13.28
CA ALA A 68 11.25 20.82 -14.66
C ALA A 68 10.27 21.95 -15.01
N VAL A 69 9.03 21.89 -14.51
CA VAL A 69 8.07 23.00 -14.66
C VAL A 69 8.56 24.26 -13.95
N ILE A 70 9.11 24.13 -12.75
CA ILE A 70 9.67 25.27 -12.01
C ILE A 70 10.87 25.85 -12.78
N PHE A 71 11.86 25.04 -13.16
CA PHE A 71 13.05 25.53 -13.86
C PHE A 71 12.73 26.17 -15.22
N LYS A 72 11.79 25.61 -15.99
CA LYS A 72 11.35 26.19 -17.26
C LYS A 72 10.64 27.54 -17.07
N ASN A 73 9.89 27.70 -15.98
CA ASN A 73 9.23 28.96 -15.64
C ASN A 73 10.18 29.95 -14.93
N SER A 74 11.30 29.49 -14.37
CA SER A 74 12.32 30.32 -13.74
C SER A 74 13.16 31.09 -14.76
N GLU A 75 13.33 30.59 -15.99
CA GLU A 75 13.96 31.36 -17.08
C GLU A 75 13.07 32.52 -17.57
N THR A 76 11.78 32.55 -17.22
CA THR A 76 10.85 33.62 -17.59
C THR A 76 10.49 34.56 -16.44
N LYS A 77 11.21 34.53 -15.31
CA LYS A 77 11.00 35.49 -14.21
C LYS A 77 11.97 36.68 -14.26
N ALA A 78 11.89 37.43 -15.36
CA ALA A 78 11.62 38.85 -15.20
C ALA A 78 10.10 38.98 -15.22
N THR A 79 9.45 38.83 -14.07
CA THR A 79 8.07 39.30 -13.93
C THR A 79 8.15 40.83 -13.91
N SER A 80 8.28 41.40 -15.10
CA SER A 80 7.93 42.78 -15.33
C SER A 80 6.41 42.86 -15.17
N ASN A 81 5.97 43.31 -14.00
CA ASN A 81 4.63 43.83 -13.90
C ASN A 81 4.62 45.11 -14.79
N PRO A 82 3.88 45.17 -15.91
CA PRO A 82 3.92 46.30 -16.83
C PRO A 82 3.54 47.61 -16.13
N GLU A 83 2.74 47.54 -15.06
CA GLU A 83 2.44 48.68 -14.19
C GLU A 83 3.65 49.14 -13.38
N ILE A 84 4.52 48.23 -12.92
CA ILE A 84 5.72 48.59 -12.15
C ILE A 84 6.82 49.11 -13.06
N GLU A 85 7.00 48.55 -14.26
CA GLU A 85 7.96 49.08 -15.24
C GLU A 85 7.56 50.49 -15.73
N SER A 86 6.27 50.74 -15.95
CA SER A 86 5.80 52.08 -16.33
C SER A 86 5.93 53.09 -15.19
N LEU A 87 5.61 52.71 -13.94
CA LEU A 87 5.83 53.58 -12.78
C LEU A 87 7.31 53.86 -12.54
N GLN A 88 8.18 52.89 -12.78
CA GLN A 88 9.63 53.05 -12.63
C GLN A 88 10.25 53.91 -13.74
N SER A 89 9.74 53.83 -14.98
CA SER A 89 10.19 54.71 -16.06
C SER A 89 9.75 56.17 -15.82
N ILE A 90 8.53 56.38 -15.31
CA ILE A 90 8.04 57.70 -14.92
C ILE A 90 8.92 58.26 -13.78
N ALA A 91 9.17 57.49 -12.71
CA ALA A 91 9.99 57.97 -11.59
C ALA A 91 11.43 58.33 -12.00
N ALA A 92 12.00 57.59 -12.96
CA ALA A 92 13.32 57.88 -13.52
C ALA A 92 13.32 59.16 -14.38
N GLU A 93 12.24 59.41 -15.13
CA GLU A 93 12.09 60.62 -15.95
C GLU A 93 12.00 61.89 -15.07
N TYR A 94 11.39 61.79 -13.89
CA TYR A 94 11.31 62.88 -12.91
C TYR A 94 12.50 62.94 -11.93
N ASN A 95 13.56 62.13 -12.10
CA ASN A 95 14.72 62.05 -11.20
C ASN A 95 14.35 61.99 -9.70
N LEU A 96 13.22 61.35 -9.35
CA LEU A 96 12.72 61.27 -7.97
C LEU A 96 13.59 60.37 -7.05
N ASN A 97 14.71 59.85 -7.57
CA ASN A 97 15.68 59.07 -6.83
C ASN A 97 16.76 59.94 -6.15
N GLU A 98 16.63 61.26 -6.18
CA GLU A 98 17.53 62.15 -5.43
C GLU A 98 17.17 62.05 -3.94
N THR A 99 18.06 61.39 -3.19
CA THR A 99 18.09 61.37 -1.74
C THR A 99 17.90 62.78 -1.19
N ILE A 100 16.78 63.02 -0.53
CA ILE A 100 16.60 64.20 0.34
C ILE A 100 17.54 63.98 1.54
N THR A 101 18.83 64.25 1.35
CA THR A 101 19.73 64.55 2.46
C THR A 101 19.43 65.97 2.87
N GLU A 102 18.79 66.11 4.02
CA GLU A 102 18.62 67.39 4.70
C GLU A 102 19.98 68.05 4.93
N GLU A 103 20.32 69.03 4.10
CA GLU A 103 21.26 70.09 4.45
C GLU A 103 20.46 71.32 4.87
N VAL A 104 19.79 71.21 6.02
CA VAL A 104 19.29 72.38 6.76
C VAL A 104 19.87 72.29 8.18
N TYR A 105 21.07 72.85 8.37
CA TYR A 105 21.32 73.74 9.49
C TYR A 105 22.58 74.57 9.20
N LYS A 106 22.37 75.88 9.10
CA LYS A 106 23.39 76.91 8.99
C LYS A 106 23.67 77.48 10.37
#